data_AF-A0A346NBN2-F1
#
_entry.id   AF-A0A346NBN2-F1
#
_cell.length_a   1.000
_cell.length_b   1.000
_cell.length_c   1.000
_cell.angle_alpha   90.00
_cell.angle_beta   90.00
_cell.angle_gamma   90.00
#
_symmetry.space_group_name_H-M   'P 1'
#
loop_
_entity.id
_entity.type
_entity.pdbx_description
1 polymer ?
#
loop_
_entity_poly.entity_id
_entity_poly.type
_entity_poly.pdbx_seq_one_letter_code
_entity_poly.pdbx_strand_id
1 'polypeptide(L)'
;MSIDMYLGSSQMQAASTEATVEQAMAGLDQLDSAVSGFLDSGSELKGQTYDSARAYVQAVIQPLKEGTRLYLEAVRDSVSRFPEAYQEEVGPEDLRQSDLEDQIAQCDAVIKTGQELLADMQAHPVGQKHEQRISAMKDSLSLVQGARQELQDKLDKLLAFNARSPQIFDGLAELEQALATGRSQTKGAWQADSQTFVIPSDLGWARTIDDLKFAKVYQVSRPEGMSDQDYQVYLRTLHEQAKAFEADGWTQEAVRKGYLSAVAVGYDSRQDIPLSQQLAAFYEEARTFGSGIFQKMWGIDLKKAGEKADKAQTLLQIAMSYSGMPEDDLDGSAEQTQAILAHLSKDLAPDARFWDSFSKAVQVAYPGDNLSSAGGNETLKRQVHQFRYVISAQQAQWVRDNYAGSTDEEKLAAYLSTLEEGNGAGHYSLDESSRLHNKGIWNERQKRLVYPDDSSANYKVTVGFHSEFIIDDKGNFLNEIDPEKEVVDNKNGIVNGASFNYAEVNDDIHKQLDVKAVSLFDPQFRKLETAGYISPNNFTSGLQDSWEDFWFSIRDKGGNGKSWDDSYWNSNGIYSEDGVSAHDRVEKELEDLRKIIEKR
;
A
#
# COMPACT_ATOMS: atom_id res chain seq x y z
N MET A 1 -31.28 -30.67 27.21
CA MET A 1 -31.92 -30.60 25.89
C MET A 1 -30.99 -31.31 24.93
N SER A 2 -31.49 -32.20 24.08
CA SER A 2 -30.69 -32.87 23.03
C SER A 2 -30.45 -31.89 21.89
N ILE A 3 -29.25 -31.90 21.31
CA ILE A 3 -28.94 -31.21 20.06
C ILE A 3 -29.25 -32.18 18.90
N ASP A 4 -30.22 -31.80 18.06
CA ASP A 4 -30.71 -32.62 16.96
C ASP A 4 -30.60 -31.82 15.65
N MET A 5 -29.95 -32.40 14.64
CA MET A 5 -29.86 -31.85 13.29
C MET A 5 -30.55 -32.77 12.29
N TYR A 6 -31.54 -32.22 11.58
CA TYR A 6 -32.23 -32.86 10.46
C TYR A 6 -31.80 -32.14 9.18
N LEU A 7 -30.79 -32.67 8.51
CA LEU A 7 -30.11 -32.02 7.39
C LEU A 7 -31.07 -31.78 6.23
N GLY A 8 -31.88 -32.78 5.87
CA GLY A 8 -32.87 -32.63 4.80
C GLY A 8 -33.89 -31.54 5.09
N SER A 9 -34.34 -31.41 6.34
CA SER A 9 -35.25 -30.34 6.75
C SER A 9 -34.59 -28.97 6.71
N SER A 10 -33.33 -28.87 7.15
CA SER A 10 -32.56 -27.62 7.10
C SER A 10 -32.30 -27.16 5.66
N GLN A 11 -31.98 -28.08 4.74
CA GLN A 11 -31.85 -27.79 3.32
C GLN A 11 -33.16 -27.31 2.68
N MET A 12 -34.29 -27.94 3.04
CA MET A 12 -35.61 -27.47 2.58
C MET A 12 -35.95 -26.08 3.13
N GLN A 13 -35.57 -25.77 4.37
CA GLN A 13 -35.72 -24.43 4.93
C GLN A 13 -34.88 -23.40 4.17
N ALA A 14 -33.61 -23.72 3.84
CA ALA A 14 -32.77 -22.86 3.02
C ALA A 14 -33.41 -22.56 1.65
N ALA A 15 -33.85 -23.59 0.93
CA ALA A 15 -34.51 -23.42 -0.37
C ALA A 15 -35.80 -22.58 -0.28
N SER A 16 -36.62 -22.80 0.75
CA SER A 16 -37.85 -22.03 0.96
C SER A 16 -37.57 -20.56 1.33
N THR A 17 -36.53 -20.32 2.14
CA THR A 17 -36.11 -18.96 2.51
C THR A 17 -35.57 -18.23 1.29
N GLU A 18 -34.76 -18.88 0.46
CA GLU A 18 -34.23 -18.31 -0.77
C GLU A 18 -35.36 -17.85 -1.71
N ALA A 19 -36.36 -18.71 -1.98
CA ALA A 19 -37.51 -18.35 -2.80
C ALA A 19 -38.31 -17.16 -2.22
N THR A 20 -38.44 -17.09 -0.90
CA THR A 20 -39.12 -15.97 -0.22
C THR A 20 -38.31 -14.67 -0.35
N VAL A 21 -36.99 -14.75 -0.20
CA VAL A 21 -36.08 -13.62 -0.36
C VAL A 21 -36.10 -13.10 -1.80
N GLU A 22 -36.06 -13.98 -2.81
CA GLU A 22 -36.15 -13.59 -4.22
C GLU A 22 -37.43 -12.81 -4.53
N GLN A 23 -38.58 -13.28 -4.02
CA GLN A 23 -39.85 -12.58 -4.17
C GLN A 23 -39.81 -11.18 -3.51
N ALA A 24 -39.20 -11.07 -2.31
CA ALA A 24 -39.06 -9.80 -1.62
C ALA A 24 -38.08 -8.85 -2.35
N MET A 25 -37.00 -9.36 -2.93
CA MET A 25 -36.05 -8.58 -3.73
C MET A 25 -36.71 -8.00 -4.99
N ALA A 26 -37.57 -8.77 -5.68
CA ALA A 26 -38.33 -8.25 -6.82
C ALA A 26 -39.25 -7.08 -6.44
N GLY A 27 -39.84 -7.11 -5.24
CA GLY A 27 -40.59 -5.98 -4.69
C GLY A 27 -39.70 -4.76 -4.39
N LEU A 28 -38.47 -4.98 -3.89
CA LEU A 28 -37.49 -3.92 -3.67
C LEU A 28 -37.00 -3.29 -4.98
N ASP A 29 -36.87 -4.05 -6.07
CA ASP A 29 -36.50 -3.53 -7.39
C ASP A 29 -37.59 -2.59 -7.95
N GLN A 30 -38.86 -2.91 -7.71
CA GLN A 30 -39.98 -2.03 -8.06
C GLN A 30 -39.97 -0.74 -7.22
N LEU A 31 -39.70 -0.85 -5.91
CA LEU A 31 -39.55 0.29 -5.03
C LEU A 31 -38.37 1.17 -5.47
N ASP A 32 -37.25 0.56 -5.85
CA ASP A 32 -36.07 1.25 -6.35
C ASP A 32 -36.38 2.10 -7.60
N SER A 33 -37.07 1.49 -8.57
CA SER A 33 -37.51 2.17 -9.78
C SER A 33 -38.44 3.35 -9.47
N ALA A 34 -39.39 3.17 -8.55
CA ALA A 34 -40.32 4.22 -8.14
C ALA A 34 -39.61 5.38 -7.41
N VAL A 35 -38.68 5.06 -6.51
CA VAL A 35 -37.88 6.05 -5.77
C VAL A 35 -36.99 6.84 -6.72
N SER A 36 -36.27 6.17 -7.62
CA SER A 36 -35.40 6.83 -8.59
C SER A 36 -36.20 7.75 -9.52
N GLY A 37 -37.31 7.27 -10.09
CA GLY A 37 -38.20 8.10 -10.90
C GLY A 37 -38.77 9.31 -10.16
N PHE A 38 -39.09 9.16 -8.87
CA PHE A 38 -39.50 10.28 -8.03
C PHE A 38 -38.37 11.32 -7.86
N LEU A 39 -37.14 10.88 -7.55
CA LEU A 39 -36.00 11.77 -7.30
C LEU A 39 -35.54 12.52 -8.55
N ASP A 40 -35.73 11.92 -9.73
CA ASP A 40 -35.35 12.48 -11.04
C ASP A 40 -36.38 13.46 -11.60
N SER A 41 -37.60 13.49 -11.06
CA SER A 41 -38.68 14.39 -11.51
C SER A 41 -38.50 15.88 -11.12
N GLY A 42 -37.34 16.26 -10.54
CA GLY A 42 -37.09 17.60 -10.00
C GLY A 42 -37.00 18.72 -11.03
N SER A 43 -36.90 18.41 -12.33
CA SER A 43 -37.04 19.40 -13.39
C SER A 43 -38.50 19.80 -13.63
N GLU A 44 -39.44 18.91 -13.35
CA GLU A 44 -40.88 19.05 -13.65
C GLU A 44 -41.71 19.42 -12.41
N LEU A 45 -41.36 18.84 -11.26
CA LEU A 45 -42.02 19.07 -9.97
C LEU A 45 -41.10 19.92 -9.08
N LYS A 46 -41.63 21.05 -8.58
CA LYS A 46 -40.89 22.02 -7.76
C LYS A 46 -41.78 22.58 -6.66
N GLY A 47 -41.17 23.00 -5.56
CA GLY A 47 -41.85 23.67 -4.45
C GLY A 47 -41.53 23.02 -3.10
N GLN A 48 -41.75 23.76 -2.02
CA GLN A 48 -41.31 23.39 -0.67
C GLN A 48 -41.74 21.99 -0.21
N THR A 49 -42.98 21.59 -0.51
CA THR A 49 -43.48 20.24 -0.22
C THR A 49 -42.71 19.17 -0.99
N TYR A 50 -42.47 19.39 -2.27
CA TYR A 50 -41.74 18.46 -3.12
C TYR A 50 -40.26 18.39 -2.73
N ASP A 51 -39.62 19.53 -2.48
CA ASP A 51 -38.21 19.60 -2.09
C ASP A 51 -37.97 18.90 -0.74
N SER A 52 -38.87 19.12 0.24
CA SER A 52 -38.81 18.41 1.53
C SER A 52 -39.10 16.91 1.40
N ALA A 53 -40.03 16.50 0.53
CA ALA A 53 -40.27 15.08 0.22
C ALA A 53 -39.03 14.42 -0.41
N ARG A 54 -38.36 15.10 -1.35
CA ARG A 54 -37.12 14.63 -1.98
C ARG A 54 -36.01 14.45 -0.96
N ALA A 55 -35.80 15.45 -0.09
CA ALA A 55 -34.82 15.37 0.99
C ALA A 55 -35.14 14.22 1.97
N TYR A 56 -36.41 14.03 2.32
CA TYR A 56 -36.86 12.93 3.18
C TYR A 56 -36.63 11.56 2.53
N VAL A 57 -36.94 11.41 1.24
CA VAL A 57 -36.69 10.17 0.51
C VAL A 57 -35.21 9.83 0.46
N GLN A 58 -34.34 10.84 0.23
CA GLN A 58 -32.89 10.65 0.24
C GLN A 58 -32.35 10.28 1.63
N ALA A 59 -32.81 10.96 2.69
CA ALA A 59 -32.28 10.78 4.05
C ALA A 59 -32.85 9.55 4.79
N VAL A 60 -34.07 9.12 4.48
CA VAL A 60 -34.79 8.08 5.25
C VAL A 60 -35.17 6.88 4.38
N ILE A 61 -35.82 7.10 3.23
CA ILE A 61 -36.35 5.98 2.43
C ILE A 61 -35.23 5.24 1.69
N GLN A 62 -34.22 5.94 1.18
CA GLN A 62 -33.07 5.30 0.54
C GLN A 62 -32.31 4.37 1.50
N PRO A 63 -31.85 4.80 2.69
CA PRO A 63 -31.19 3.91 3.63
C PRO A 63 -32.06 2.73 4.08
N LEU A 64 -33.37 2.93 4.27
CA LEU A 64 -34.30 1.83 4.59
C LEU A 64 -34.37 0.78 3.48
N LYS A 65 -34.48 1.23 2.22
CA LYS A 65 -34.49 0.34 1.05
C LYS A 65 -33.18 -0.44 0.95
N GLU A 66 -32.05 0.23 1.09
CA GLU A 66 -30.72 -0.39 1.04
C GLU A 66 -30.51 -1.39 2.18
N GLY A 67 -30.87 -1.02 3.41
CA GLY A 67 -30.79 -1.91 4.56
C GLY A 67 -31.72 -3.12 4.45
N THR A 68 -32.90 -2.96 3.85
CA THR A 68 -33.83 -4.08 3.64
C THR A 68 -33.23 -5.06 2.64
N ARG A 69 -32.60 -4.58 1.56
CA ARG A 69 -31.86 -5.44 0.63
C ARG A 69 -30.71 -6.17 1.33
N LEU A 70 -29.90 -5.43 2.09
CA LEU A 70 -28.76 -5.99 2.82
C LEU A 70 -29.19 -7.07 3.82
N TYR A 71 -30.30 -6.84 4.55
CA TYR A 71 -30.90 -7.81 5.46
C TYR A 71 -31.39 -9.06 4.74
N LEU A 72 -32.12 -8.92 3.64
CA LEU A 72 -32.63 -10.06 2.86
C LEU A 72 -31.49 -10.92 2.30
N GLU A 73 -30.44 -10.28 1.77
CA GLU A 73 -29.24 -10.98 1.30
C GLU A 73 -28.55 -11.71 2.45
N ALA A 74 -28.35 -11.06 3.61
CA ALA A 74 -27.74 -11.68 4.78
C ALA A 74 -28.57 -12.88 5.29
N VAL A 75 -29.91 -12.79 5.28
CA VAL A 75 -30.80 -13.91 5.66
C VAL A 75 -30.62 -15.07 4.70
N ARG A 76 -30.65 -14.83 3.38
CA ARG A 76 -30.43 -15.87 2.37
C ARG A 76 -29.07 -16.54 2.58
N ASP A 77 -28.00 -15.74 2.66
CA ASP A 77 -26.64 -16.24 2.72
C ASP A 77 -26.40 -17.05 4.01
N SER A 78 -26.92 -16.59 5.16
CA SER A 78 -26.77 -17.28 6.45
C SER A 78 -27.57 -18.58 6.52
N VAL A 79 -28.83 -18.57 6.07
CA VAL A 79 -29.69 -19.76 6.12
C VAL A 79 -29.19 -20.83 5.14
N SER A 80 -28.66 -20.45 3.97
CA SER A 80 -28.02 -21.39 3.04
C SER A 80 -26.70 -21.93 3.59
N ARG A 81 -25.89 -21.10 4.25
CA ARG A 81 -24.60 -21.51 4.81
C ARG A 81 -24.73 -22.50 5.96
N PHE A 82 -25.80 -22.45 6.75
CA PHE A 82 -25.99 -23.32 7.92
C PHE A 82 -25.95 -24.83 7.58
N PRO A 83 -26.78 -25.38 6.67
CA PRO A 83 -26.70 -26.79 6.29
C PRO A 83 -25.43 -27.16 5.49
N GLU A 84 -24.80 -26.22 4.79
CA GLU A 84 -23.51 -26.45 4.11
C GLU A 84 -22.38 -26.62 5.13
N ALA A 85 -22.28 -25.71 6.10
CA ALA A 85 -21.28 -25.75 7.16
C ALA A 85 -21.44 -27.02 8.01
N TYR A 86 -22.67 -27.45 8.31
CA TYR A 86 -22.92 -28.72 8.99
C TYR A 86 -22.36 -29.91 8.20
N GLN A 87 -22.59 -29.97 6.89
CA GLN A 87 -22.09 -31.05 6.04
C GLN A 87 -20.55 -31.10 5.98
N GLU A 88 -19.92 -29.93 5.93
CA GLU A 88 -18.46 -29.79 5.91
C GLU A 88 -17.80 -30.17 7.25
N GLU A 89 -18.39 -29.73 8.36
CA GLU A 89 -17.79 -29.84 9.70
C GLU A 89 -18.18 -31.13 10.43
N VAL A 90 -19.40 -31.61 10.21
CA VAL A 90 -19.99 -32.75 10.92
C VAL A 90 -20.13 -33.96 9.99
N GLY A 91 -20.91 -33.83 8.92
CA GLY A 91 -21.13 -34.88 7.92
C GLY A 91 -22.52 -34.82 7.25
N PRO A 92 -22.79 -35.72 6.28
CA PRO A 92 -24.00 -35.68 5.46
C PRO A 92 -25.22 -36.37 6.10
N GLU A 93 -25.14 -36.73 7.39
CA GLU A 93 -26.15 -37.53 8.08
C GLU A 93 -27.00 -36.68 9.02
N ASP A 94 -28.24 -37.11 9.24
CA ASP A 94 -29.04 -36.62 10.35
C ASP A 94 -28.47 -37.16 11.66
N LEU A 95 -28.18 -36.29 12.61
CA LEU A 95 -27.60 -36.67 13.90
C LEU A 95 -28.44 -36.15 15.06
N ARG A 96 -28.60 -36.99 16.07
CA ARG A 96 -29.30 -36.67 17.31
C ARG A 96 -28.39 -37.02 18.46
N GLN A 97 -28.08 -36.02 19.30
CA GLN A 97 -27.15 -36.19 20.42
C GLN A 97 -27.57 -37.37 21.31
N SER A 98 -28.85 -37.50 21.64
CA SER A 98 -29.36 -38.61 22.45
C SER A 98 -29.06 -39.98 21.83
N ASP A 99 -29.24 -40.12 20.52
CA ASP A 99 -29.07 -41.39 19.82
C ASP A 99 -27.58 -41.78 19.74
N LEU A 100 -26.69 -40.78 19.62
CA LEU A 100 -25.24 -40.97 19.66
C LEU A 100 -24.78 -41.38 21.06
N GLU A 101 -25.24 -40.69 22.11
CA GLU A 101 -24.92 -40.99 23.51
C GLU A 101 -25.39 -42.40 23.90
N ASP A 102 -26.61 -42.80 23.50
CA ASP A 102 -27.15 -44.13 23.75
C ASP A 102 -26.33 -45.22 23.03
N GLN A 103 -25.91 -44.99 21.79
CA GLN A 103 -25.09 -45.95 21.05
C GLN A 103 -23.66 -46.05 21.61
N ILE A 104 -23.08 -44.94 22.07
CA ILE A 104 -21.78 -44.94 22.77
C ILE A 104 -21.90 -45.74 24.06
N ALA A 105 -22.94 -45.52 24.87
CA ALA A 105 -23.18 -46.26 26.10
C ALA A 105 -23.36 -47.77 25.85
N GLN A 106 -24.04 -48.15 24.77
CA GLN A 106 -24.16 -49.55 24.34
C GLN A 106 -22.79 -50.14 23.95
N CYS A 107 -21.99 -49.40 23.19
CA CYS A 107 -20.63 -49.83 22.84
C CYS A 107 -19.76 -50.00 24.09
N ASP A 108 -19.81 -49.04 25.03
CA ASP A 108 -19.06 -49.10 26.29
C ASP A 108 -19.46 -50.33 27.12
N ALA A 109 -20.75 -50.68 27.18
CA ALA A 109 -21.23 -51.88 27.85
C ALA A 109 -20.72 -53.19 27.18
N VAL A 110 -20.71 -53.23 25.85
CA VAL A 110 -20.19 -54.38 25.09
C VAL A 110 -18.68 -54.51 25.25
N ILE A 111 -17.95 -53.39 25.18
CA ILE A 111 -16.49 -53.35 25.38
C ILE A 111 -16.14 -53.87 26.77
N LYS A 112 -16.83 -53.37 27.81
CA LYS A 112 -16.62 -53.82 29.19
C LYS A 112 -16.85 -55.33 29.34
N THR A 113 -18.01 -55.81 28.92
CA THR A 113 -18.37 -57.24 29.04
C THR A 113 -17.42 -58.12 28.22
N GLY A 114 -17.06 -57.68 27.01
CA GLY A 114 -16.13 -58.40 26.14
C GLY A 114 -14.71 -58.45 26.69
N GLN A 115 -14.23 -57.39 27.33
CA GLN A 115 -12.92 -57.36 28.00
C GLN A 115 -12.88 -58.30 29.21
N GLU A 116 -13.94 -58.34 30.02
CA GLU A 116 -14.07 -59.28 31.14
C GLU A 116 -14.06 -60.74 30.64
N LEU A 117 -14.80 -61.03 29.58
CA LEU A 117 -14.83 -62.36 28.96
C LEU A 117 -13.48 -62.73 28.31
N LEU A 118 -12.83 -61.79 27.63
CA LEU A 118 -11.50 -61.99 27.04
C LEU A 118 -10.47 -62.34 28.13
N ALA A 119 -10.51 -61.64 29.27
CA ALA A 119 -9.64 -61.93 30.40
C ALA A 119 -9.88 -63.33 30.98
N ASP A 120 -11.15 -63.75 31.10
CA ASP A 120 -11.49 -65.12 31.54
C ASP A 120 -11.01 -66.18 30.52
N MET A 121 -11.21 -65.96 29.22
CA MET A 121 -10.73 -66.85 28.16
C MET A 121 -9.21 -67.00 28.15
N GLN A 122 -8.48 -65.93 28.51
CA GLN A 122 -7.02 -65.94 28.64
C GLN A 122 -6.56 -66.65 29.92
N ALA A 123 -7.27 -66.48 31.03
CA ALA A 123 -6.99 -67.13 32.31
C ALA A 123 -7.34 -68.64 32.30
N HIS A 124 -8.38 -69.02 31.57
CA HIS A 124 -8.91 -70.38 31.50
C HIS A 124 -9.04 -70.89 30.04
N PRO A 125 -7.94 -71.24 29.35
CA PRO A 125 -8.01 -71.72 27.97
C PRO A 125 -8.66 -73.11 27.87
N VAL A 126 -9.76 -73.23 27.10
CA VAL A 126 -10.51 -74.51 26.98
C VAL A 126 -10.39 -75.07 25.56
N GLY A 127 -9.78 -76.24 25.35
CA GLY A 127 -9.79 -76.96 24.06
C GLY A 127 -8.79 -76.45 23.00
N GLN A 128 -8.62 -77.20 21.90
CA GLN A 128 -7.50 -77.00 20.96
C GLN A 128 -7.55 -75.71 20.13
N LYS A 129 -8.73 -75.07 19.97
CA LYS A 129 -8.91 -73.83 19.20
C LYS A 129 -9.05 -72.59 20.09
N HIS A 130 -8.46 -72.57 21.28
CA HIS A 130 -8.59 -71.44 22.22
C HIS A 130 -7.92 -70.16 21.67
N GLU A 131 -6.73 -70.24 21.09
CA GLU A 131 -6.02 -69.09 20.51
C GLU A 131 -6.83 -68.41 19.40
N GLN A 132 -7.43 -69.20 18.49
CA GLN A 132 -8.27 -68.69 17.42
C GLN A 132 -9.49 -67.93 17.95
N ARG A 133 -10.12 -68.43 19.02
CA ARG A 133 -11.28 -67.75 19.65
C ARG A 133 -10.89 -66.49 20.40
N ILE A 134 -9.73 -66.48 21.08
CA ILE A 134 -9.17 -65.29 21.72
C ILE A 134 -8.87 -64.22 20.67
N SER A 135 -8.26 -64.60 19.53
CA SER A 135 -8.02 -63.68 18.42
C SER A 135 -9.33 -63.10 17.88
N ALA A 136 -10.32 -63.95 17.58
CA ALA A 136 -11.62 -63.48 17.09
C ALA A 136 -12.33 -62.54 18.08
N MET A 137 -12.21 -62.78 19.39
CA MET A 137 -12.75 -61.89 20.43
C MET A 137 -12.01 -60.54 20.45
N LYS A 138 -10.68 -60.54 20.32
CA LYS A 138 -9.89 -59.29 20.20
C LYS A 138 -10.29 -58.49 18.96
N ASP A 139 -10.46 -59.16 17.82
CA ASP A 139 -10.87 -58.52 16.57
C ASP A 139 -12.27 -57.90 16.71
N SER A 140 -13.21 -58.62 17.36
CA SER A 140 -14.55 -58.10 17.66
C SER A 140 -14.53 -56.90 18.60
N LEU A 141 -13.70 -56.93 19.64
CA LEU A 141 -13.55 -55.80 20.57
C LEU A 141 -12.94 -54.59 19.86
N SER A 142 -11.94 -54.81 19.01
CA SER A 142 -11.33 -53.75 18.20
C SER A 142 -12.36 -53.11 17.26
N LEU A 143 -13.26 -53.90 16.67
CA LEU A 143 -14.34 -53.38 15.82
C LEU A 143 -15.31 -52.49 16.61
N VAL A 144 -15.75 -52.94 17.79
CA VAL A 144 -16.68 -52.14 18.64
C VAL A 144 -15.99 -50.89 19.18
N GLN A 145 -14.70 -50.98 19.54
CA GLN A 145 -13.90 -49.81 19.92
C GLN A 145 -13.80 -48.79 18.78
N GLY A 146 -13.59 -49.26 17.54
CA GLY A 146 -13.63 -48.40 16.35
C GLY A 146 -14.98 -47.70 16.18
N ALA A 147 -16.08 -48.46 16.23
CA ALA A 147 -17.43 -47.90 16.12
C ALA A 147 -17.74 -46.87 17.24
N ARG A 148 -17.32 -47.17 18.48
CA ARG A 148 -17.45 -46.23 19.62
C ARG A 148 -16.68 -44.94 19.37
N GLN A 149 -15.47 -45.01 18.81
CA GLN A 149 -14.69 -43.83 18.47
C GLN A 149 -15.35 -43.01 17.36
N GLU A 150 -15.86 -43.65 16.30
CA GLU A 150 -16.58 -42.95 15.23
C GLU A 150 -17.84 -42.22 15.74
N LEU A 151 -18.60 -42.86 16.65
CA LEU A 151 -19.76 -42.23 17.28
C LEU A 151 -19.36 -41.05 18.17
N GLN A 152 -18.27 -41.19 18.93
CA GLN A 152 -17.74 -40.10 19.76
C GLN A 152 -17.28 -38.93 18.88
N ASP A 153 -16.56 -39.19 17.80
CA ASP A 153 -16.11 -38.15 16.86
C ASP A 153 -17.30 -37.39 16.25
N LYS A 154 -18.38 -38.09 15.89
CA LYS A 154 -19.63 -37.47 15.41
C LYS A 154 -20.29 -36.62 16.49
N LEU A 155 -20.37 -37.10 17.72
CA LEU A 155 -20.92 -36.36 18.85
C LEU A 155 -20.12 -35.08 19.11
N ASP A 156 -18.78 -35.18 19.17
CA ASP A 156 -17.90 -34.05 19.43
C ASP A 156 -18.04 -32.98 18.32
N LYS A 157 -18.10 -33.41 17.05
CA LYS A 157 -18.34 -32.50 15.91
C LYS A 157 -19.71 -31.84 15.98
N LEU A 158 -20.77 -32.57 16.31
CA LEU A 158 -22.13 -32.03 16.46
C LEU A 158 -22.18 -30.96 17.57
N LEU A 159 -21.55 -31.23 18.72
CA LEU A 159 -21.47 -30.29 19.84
C LEU A 159 -20.66 -29.04 19.47
N ALA A 160 -19.53 -29.21 18.79
CA ALA A 160 -18.70 -28.11 18.32
C ALA A 160 -19.44 -27.24 17.29
N PHE A 161 -20.13 -27.86 16.33
CA PHE A 161 -20.95 -27.15 15.34
C PHE A 161 -22.09 -26.38 16.02
N ASN A 162 -22.81 -26.99 16.97
CA ASN A 162 -23.85 -26.29 17.72
C ASN A 162 -23.31 -25.06 18.46
N ALA A 163 -22.12 -25.17 19.07
CA ALA A 163 -21.49 -24.05 19.77
C ALA A 163 -21.09 -22.90 18.82
N ARG A 164 -20.62 -23.21 17.62
CA ARG A 164 -20.13 -22.22 16.64
C ARG A 164 -21.24 -21.66 15.73
N SER A 165 -22.21 -22.48 15.34
CA SER A 165 -23.19 -22.16 14.30
C SER A 165 -24.01 -20.87 14.49
N PRO A 166 -24.27 -20.34 15.71
CA PRO A 166 -24.87 -19.01 15.85
C PRO A 166 -24.10 -17.90 15.14
N GLN A 167 -22.77 -18.01 15.05
CA GLN A 167 -21.91 -17.03 14.35
C GLN A 167 -22.18 -16.95 12.84
N ILE A 168 -22.83 -17.97 12.25
CA ILE A 168 -23.26 -17.93 10.84
C ILE A 168 -24.28 -16.81 10.62
N PHE A 169 -24.99 -16.39 11.67
CA PHE A 169 -26.05 -15.37 11.62
C PHE A 169 -25.62 -14.01 12.20
N ASP A 170 -24.31 -13.80 12.44
CA ASP A 170 -23.79 -12.55 12.98
C ASP A 170 -24.18 -11.33 12.12
N GLY A 171 -24.54 -10.23 12.77
CA GLY A 171 -24.95 -8.98 12.12
C GLY A 171 -26.43 -8.89 11.70
N LEU A 172 -27.17 -10.01 11.64
CA LEU A 172 -28.61 -9.98 11.30
C LEU A 172 -29.45 -9.22 12.33
N ALA A 173 -29.19 -9.44 13.62
CA ALA A 173 -29.91 -8.76 14.70
C ALA A 173 -29.72 -7.24 14.64
N GLU A 174 -28.52 -6.80 14.27
CA GLU A 174 -28.20 -5.39 14.14
C GLU A 174 -28.93 -4.74 12.96
N LEU A 175 -28.94 -5.40 11.80
CA LEU A 175 -29.74 -4.95 10.65
C LEU A 175 -31.23 -4.90 10.97
N GLU A 176 -31.76 -5.91 11.65
CA GLU A 176 -33.16 -5.95 12.06
C GLU A 176 -33.49 -4.75 12.97
N GLN A 177 -32.65 -4.47 13.96
CA GLN A 177 -32.82 -3.35 14.89
C GLN A 177 -32.74 -1.99 14.17
N ALA A 178 -31.78 -1.81 13.26
CA ALA A 178 -31.63 -0.59 12.48
C ALA A 178 -32.87 -0.36 11.60
N LEU A 179 -33.34 -1.40 10.92
CA LEU A 179 -34.56 -1.34 10.10
C LEU A 179 -35.82 -1.09 10.92
N ALA A 180 -35.95 -1.72 12.10
CA ALA A 180 -37.07 -1.48 13.00
C ALA A 180 -37.12 -0.01 13.46
N THR A 181 -35.97 0.55 13.81
CA THR A 181 -35.81 1.96 14.20
C THR A 181 -36.23 2.88 13.05
N GLY A 182 -35.65 2.69 11.86
CA GLY A 182 -35.98 3.51 10.69
C GLY A 182 -37.46 3.43 10.29
N ARG A 183 -38.05 2.22 10.27
CA ARG A 183 -39.48 2.02 10.00
C ARG A 183 -40.38 2.68 11.05
N SER A 184 -39.95 2.74 12.30
CA SER A 184 -40.71 3.46 13.32
C SER A 184 -40.71 4.96 13.06
N GLN A 185 -39.57 5.51 12.64
CA GLN A 185 -39.43 6.94 12.34
C GLN A 185 -40.24 7.39 11.11
N THR A 186 -40.61 6.49 10.20
CA THR A 186 -41.46 6.87 9.05
C THR A 186 -42.90 7.22 9.42
N LYS A 187 -43.38 6.80 10.60
CA LYS A 187 -44.75 7.07 11.05
C LYS A 187 -45.03 8.56 11.30
N GLY A 188 -44.00 9.37 11.52
CA GLY A 188 -44.08 10.81 11.78
C GLY A 188 -43.61 11.69 10.62
N ALA A 189 -43.49 11.14 9.41
CA ALA A 189 -42.82 11.80 8.29
C ALA A 189 -43.46 13.12 7.84
N TRP A 190 -44.79 13.25 7.94
CA TRP A 190 -45.54 14.38 7.40
C TRP A 190 -45.94 15.38 8.49
N GLN A 191 -45.64 16.65 8.26
CA GLN A 191 -46.08 17.75 9.10
C GLN A 191 -47.12 18.59 8.37
N ALA A 192 -48.36 18.55 8.85
CA ALA A 192 -49.50 19.20 8.20
C ALA A 192 -49.40 20.73 8.22
N ASP A 193 -48.92 21.31 9.32
CA ASP A 193 -48.87 22.78 9.51
C ASP A 193 -47.90 23.46 8.53
N SER A 194 -46.75 22.83 8.27
CA SER A 194 -45.74 23.32 7.32
C SER A 194 -45.93 22.76 5.91
N GLN A 195 -46.81 21.78 5.72
CA GLN A 195 -46.96 21.03 4.46
C GLN A 195 -45.63 20.45 3.95
N THR A 196 -44.79 19.99 4.87
CA THR A 196 -43.46 19.44 4.57
C THR A 196 -43.26 18.07 5.16
N PHE A 197 -42.29 17.35 4.60
CA PHE A 197 -41.73 16.17 5.24
C PHE A 197 -40.64 16.56 6.24
N VAL A 198 -40.62 15.90 7.40
CA VAL A 198 -39.67 16.17 8.48
C VAL A 198 -38.68 15.01 8.59
N ILE A 199 -37.40 15.33 8.42
CA ILE A 199 -36.31 14.38 8.63
C ILE A 199 -36.08 14.22 10.14
N PRO A 200 -36.09 12.99 10.67
CA PRO A 200 -35.74 12.73 12.07
C PRO A 200 -34.34 13.29 12.40
N SER A 201 -34.18 13.87 13.59
CA SER A 201 -32.91 14.44 14.03
C SER A 201 -31.82 13.38 14.26
N ASP A 202 -32.22 12.15 14.58
CA ASP A 202 -31.32 11.02 14.81
C ASP A 202 -31.50 9.97 13.71
N LEU A 203 -30.49 9.86 12.86
CA LEU A 203 -30.37 8.89 11.77
C LEU A 203 -29.25 7.88 12.03
N GLY A 204 -28.92 7.60 13.30
CA GLY A 204 -27.88 6.63 13.66
C GLY A 204 -28.10 5.25 13.02
N TRP A 205 -29.36 4.81 12.90
CA TRP A 205 -29.72 3.55 12.22
C TRP A 205 -29.37 3.55 10.72
N ALA A 206 -29.49 4.70 10.04
CA ALA A 206 -29.12 4.82 8.63
C ALA A 206 -27.60 4.75 8.47
N ARG A 207 -26.85 5.34 9.42
CA ARG A 207 -25.39 5.23 9.47
C ARG A 207 -24.93 3.80 9.72
N THR A 208 -25.57 3.07 10.64
CA THR A 208 -25.31 1.63 10.86
C THR A 208 -25.51 0.81 9.59
N ILE A 209 -26.59 1.05 8.83
CA ILE A 209 -26.81 0.37 7.55
C ILE A 209 -25.70 0.68 6.55
N ASP A 210 -25.27 1.94 6.44
CA ASP A 210 -24.17 2.36 5.57
C ASP A 210 -22.84 1.70 5.97
N ASP A 211 -22.54 1.61 7.27
CA ASP A 211 -21.37 0.93 7.81
C ASP A 211 -21.38 -0.57 7.51
N LEU A 212 -22.52 -1.25 7.68
CA LEU A 212 -22.65 -2.67 7.36
C LEU A 212 -22.61 -2.95 5.85
N LYS A 213 -23.14 -2.04 5.04
CA LYS A 213 -23.00 -2.09 3.58
C LYS A 213 -21.54 -1.97 3.18
N PHE A 214 -20.80 -1.02 3.78
CA PHE A 214 -19.36 -0.90 3.61
C PHE A 214 -18.65 -2.20 4.01
N ALA A 215 -18.97 -2.79 5.17
CA ALA A 215 -18.39 -4.05 5.62
C ALA A 215 -18.53 -5.15 4.56
N LYS A 216 -19.72 -5.28 3.97
CA LYS A 216 -20.00 -6.26 2.92
C LYS A 216 -19.21 -5.98 1.63
N VAL A 217 -19.25 -4.74 1.13
CA VAL A 217 -18.58 -4.35 -0.13
C VAL A 217 -17.06 -4.51 -0.02
N TYR A 218 -16.50 -4.09 1.11
CA TYR A 218 -15.08 -4.12 1.39
C TYR A 218 -14.61 -5.43 2.05
N GLN A 219 -15.51 -6.37 2.31
CA GLN A 219 -15.20 -7.65 2.96
C GLN A 219 -14.49 -7.47 4.32
N VAL A 220 -14.91 -6.45 5.08
CA VAL A 220 -14.45 -6.22 6.45
C VAL A 220 -15.21 -7.17 7.36
N SER A 221 -14.47 -7.99 8.10
CA SER A 221 -15.01 -8.90 9.10
C SER A 221 -14.67 -8.42 10.50
N ARG A 222 -15.43 -8.91 11.49
CA ARG A 222 -15.15 -8.68 12.90
C ARG A 222 -13.89 -9.45 13.32
N PRO A 223 -12.87 -8.78 13.89
CA PRO A 223 -11.73 -9.47 14.47
C PRO A 223 -12.14 -10.40 15.62
N GLU A 224 -11.41 -11.51 15.78
CA GLU A 224 -11.68 -12.49 16.81
C GLU A 224 -11.62 -11.88 18.22
N GLY A 225 -12.59 -12.21 19.07
CA GLY A 225 -12.68 -11.72 20.44
C GLY A 225 -13.12 -10.25 20.59
N MET A 226 -13.42 -9.55 19.50
CA MET A 226 -13.92 -8.17 19.56
C MET A 226 -15.39 -8.12 20.02
N SER A 227 -15.70 -7.20 20.93
CA SER A 227 -17.06 -6.96 21.40
C SER A 227 -17.94 -6.33 20.31
N ASP A 228 -19.27 -6.43 20.43
CA ASP A 228 -20.19 -5.75 19.52
C ASP A 228 -19.97 -4.23 19.48
N GLN A 229 -19.72 -3.64 20.65
CA GLN A 229 -19.51 -2.20 20.78
C GLN A 229 -18.20 -1.76 20.10
N ASP A 230 -17.12 -2.51 20.30
CA ASP A 230 -15.83 -2.21 19.66
C ASP A 230 -15.90 -2.45 18.15
N TYR A 231 -16.66 -3.45 17.70
CA TYR A 231 -16.87 -3.69 16.27
C TYR A 231 -17.57 -2.53 15.58
N GLN A 232 -18.54 -1.89 16.24
CA GLN A 232 -19.16 -0.67 15.71
C GLN A 232 -18.17 0.47 15.54
N VAL A 233 -17.29 0.67 16.52
CA VAL A 233 -16.25 1.70 16.44
C VAL A 233 -15.25 1.35 15.33
N TYR A 234 -14.77 0.10 15.29
CA TYR A 234 -13.85 -0.41 14.28
C TYR A 234 -14.40 -0.19 12.88
N LEU A 235 -15.63 -0.63 12.62
CA LEU A 235 -16.24 -0.55 11.30
C LEU A 235 -16.46 0.90 10.86
N ARG A 236 -16.94 1.76 11.77
CA ARG A 236 -17.16 3.18 11.49
C ARG A 236 -15.86 3.89 11.15
N THR A 237 -14.80 3.68 11.95
CA THR A 237 -13.49 4.28 11.71
C THR A 237 -12.93 3.83 10.36
N LEU A 238 -12.97 2.53 10.06
CA LEU A 238 -12.50 2.01 8.77
C LEU A 238 -13.29 2.53 7.58
N HIS A 239 -14.61 2.70 7.73
CA HIS A 239 -15.45 3.28 6.69
C HIS A 239 -15.09 4.74 6.42
N GLU A 240 -14.86 5.54 7.46
CA GLU A 240 -14.45 6.95 7.32
C GLU A 240 -13.08 7.07 6.65
N GLN A 241 -12.12 6.24 7.07
CA GLN A 241 -10.78 6.20 6.49
C GLN A 241 -10.80 5.72 5.04
N ALA A 242 -11.59 4.70 4.71
CA ALA A 242 -11.78 4.24 3.33
C ALA A 242 -12.35 5.34 2.43
N LYS A 243 -13.37 6.07 2.91
CA LYS A 243 -13.93 7.23 2.20
C LYS A 243 -12.88 8.32 1.99
N ALA A 244 -12.02 8.58 2.97
CA ALA A 244 -10.93 9.53 2.83
C ALA A 244 -9.91 9.09 1.77
N PHE A 245 -9.51 7.81 1.74
CA PHE A 245 -8.64 7.29 0.69
C PHE A 245 -9.27 7.37 -0.71
N GLU A 246 -10.57 7.04 -0.84
CA GLU A 246 -11.29 7.19 -2.11
C GLU A 246 -11.35 8.67 -2.55
N ALA A 247 -11.53 9.60 -1.62
CA ALA A 247 -11.53 11.04 -1.90
C ALA A 247 -10.14 11.56 -2.33
N ASP A 248 -9.07 10.98 -1.77
CA ASP A 248 -7.69 11.27 -2.17
C ASP A 248 -7.36 10.71 -3.58
N GLY A 249 -8.15 9.74 -4.07
CA GLY A 249 -8.04 9.18 -5.42
C GLY A 249 -7.68 7.70 -5.49
N TRP A 250 -7.53 7.02 -4.34
CA TRP A 250 -7.29 5.57 -4.30
C TRP A 250 -8.50 4.79 -4.81
N THR A 251 -8.27 3.69 -5.53
CA THR A 251 -9.38 2.82 -5.91
C THR A 251 -9.87 1.99 -4.75
N GLN A 252 -11.15 1.61 -4.79
CA GLN A 252 -11.74 0.68 -3.81
C GLN A 252 -10.95 -0.63 -3.68
N GLU A 253 -10.30 -1.09 -4.75
CA GLU A 253 -9.48 -2.31 -4.67
C GLU A 253 -8.17 -2.08 -3.92
N ALA A 254 -7.50 -0.95 -4.09
CA ALA A 254 -6.31 -0.60 -3.31
C ALA A 254 -6.66 -0.42 -1.83
N VAL A 255 -7.77 0.26 -1.52
CA VAL A 255 -8.26 0.39 -0.15
C VAL A 255 -8.58 -0.99 0.44
N ARG A 256 -9.29 -1.85 -0.31
CA ARG A 256 -9.67 -3.19 0.17
C ARG A 256 -8.49 -4.13 0.37
N LYS A 257 -7.71 -4.34 -0.70
CA LYS A 257 -6.64 -5.36 -0.74
C LYS A 257 -5.31 -4.85 -0.17
N GLY A 258 -5.11 -3.53 -0.10
CA GLY A 258 -3.96 -2.90 0.52
C GLY A 258 -4.23 -2.53 1.98
N TYR A 259 -5.00 -1.45 2.19
CA TYR A 259 -5.22 -0.87 3.52
C TYR A 259 -6.00 -1.80 4.47
N LEU A 260 -7.24 -2.15 4.13
CA LEU A 260 -8.12 -2.91 5.03
C LEU A 260 -7.58 -4.33 5.28
N SER A 261 -6.95 -4.94 4.28
CA SER A 261 -6.26 -6.22 4.45
C SER A 261 -5.07 -6.13 5.40
N ALA A 262 -4.34 -5.00 5.44
CA ALA A 262 -3.26 -4.80 6.38
C ALA A 262 -3.79 -4.63 7.81
N VAL A 263 -4.87 -3.86 7.99
CA VAL A 263 -5.56 -3.73 9.29
C VAL A 263 -6.04 -5.09 9.79
N ALA A 264 -6.70 -5.88 8.94
CA ALA A 264 -7.23 -7.19 9.32
C ALA A 264 -6.16 -8.18 9.78
N VAL A 265 -4.93 -8.06 9.27
CA VAL A 265 -3.79 -8.92 9.65
C VAL A 265 -3.05 -8.36 10.87
N GLY A 266 -2.90 -7.03 10.95
CA GLY A 266 -2.06 -6.39 11.96
C GLY A 266 -2.78 -6.01 13.25
N TYR A 267 -4.10 -5.83 13.23
CA TYR A 267 -4.87 -5.49 14.42
C TYR A 267 -4.86 -6.64 15.43
N ASP A 268 -4.55 -6.34 16.69
CA ASP A 268 -4.56 -7.33 17.77
C ASP A 268 -5.28 -6.78 19.01
N SER A 269 -6.42 -7.37 19.32
CA SER A 269 -7.25 -7.03 20.47
C SER A 269 -6.61 -7.35 21.82
N ARG A 270 -5.52 -8.14 21.83
CA ARG A 270 -4.78 -8.53 23.05
C ARG A 270 -3.70 -7.54 23.43
N GLN A 271 -3.35 -6.61 22.54
CA GLN A 271 -2.38 -5.56 22.85
C GLN A 271 -2.99 -4.52 23.78
N ASP A 272 -2.18 -4.01 24.72
CA ASP A 272 -2.56 -2.89 25.60
C ASP A 272 -2.45 -1.54 24.87
N ILE A 273 -3.04 -1.48 23.67
CA ILE A 273 -3.10 -0.28 22.82
C ILE A 273 -4.57 -0.05 22.45
N PRO A 274 -5.13 1.15 22.72
CA PRO A 274 -6.52 1.47 22.39
C PRO A 274 -6.83 1.21 20.91
N LEU A 275 -8.03 0.68 20.63
CA LEU A 275 -8.53 0.43 19.27
C LEU A 275 -8.31 1.64 18.34
N SER A 276 -8.68 2.84 18.79
CA SER A 276 -8.53 4.07 18.00
C SER A 276 -7.07 4.40 17.69
N GLN A 277 -6.14 4.09 18.59
CA GLN A 277 -4.71 4.34 18.37
C GLN A 277 -4.11 3.32 17.41
N GLN A 278 -4.50 2.05 17.49
CA GLN A 278 -4.08 1.04 16.51
C GLN A 278 -4.58 1.40 15.10
N LEU A 279 -5.86 1.75 14.96
CA LEU A 279 -6.44 2.15 13.66
C LEU A 279 -5.85 3.45 13.12
N ALA A 280 -5.52 4.41 13.99
CA ALA A 280 -4.81 5.62 13.58
C ALA A 280 -3.40 5.28 13.05
N ALA A 281 -2.67 4.37 13.71
CA ALA A 281 -1.34 3.98 13.27
C ALA A 281 -1.36 3.36 11.86
N PHE A 282 -2.31 2.47 11.56
CA PHE A 282 -2.45 1.93 10.20
C PHE A 282 -2.80 3.00 9.16
N TYR A 283 -3.66 3.95 9.54
CA TYR A 283 -4.06 5.04 8.66
C TYR A 283 -2.89 5.98 8.35
N GLU A 284 -2.10 6.34 9.35
CA GLU A 284 -0.88 7.14 9.19
C GLU A 284 0.19 6.38 8.39
N GLU A 285 0.37 5.09 8.65
CA GLU A 285 1.29 4.27 7.85
C GLU A 285 0.87 4.29 6.38
N ALA A 286 -0.40 4.04 6.05
CA ALA A 286 -0.91 4.11 4.68
C ALA A 286 -0.73 5.48 4.00
N ARG A 287 -0.62 6.56 4.79
CA ARG A 287 -0.37 7.93 4.32
C ARG A 287 1.09 8.35 4.34
N THR A 288 1.98 7.54 4.89
CA THR A 288 3.43 7.78 4.88
C THR A 288 4.00 7.31 3.54
N PHE A 289 4.62 8.21 2.76
CA PHE A 289 5.12 7.89 1.43
C PHE A 289 6.15 6.75 1.48
N GLY A 290 5.90 5.70 0.69
CA GLY A 290 6.77 4.54 0.61
C GLY A 290 6.76 3.62 1.84
N SER A 291 5.79 3.75 2.77
CA SER A 291 5.58 2.77 3.83
C SER A 291 5.08 1.42 3.29
N GLY A 292 5.07 0.37 4.13
CA GLY A 292 4.61 -0.96 3.72
C GLY A 292 3.18 -0.98 3.19
N ILE A 293 2.25 -0.29 3.87
CA ILE A 293 0.85 -0.20 3.41
C ILE A 293 0.72 0.68 2.16
N PHE A 294 1.41 1.82 2.12
CA PHE A 294 1.42 2.70 0.94
C PHE A 294 1.89 1.95 -0.31
N GLN A 295 3.00 1.22 -0.22
CA GLN A 295 3.55 0.44 -1.32
C GLN A 295 2.58 -0.65 -1.82
N LYS A 296 1.85 -1.31 -0.91
CA LYS A 296 0.82 -2.30 -1.28
C LYS A 296 -0.33 -1.65 -2.06
N MET A 297 -0.84 -0.53 -1.57
CA MET A 297 -1.90 0.23 -2.25
C MET A 297 -1.43 0.73 -3.62
N TRP A 298 -0.24 1.33 -3.65
CA TRP A 298 0.42 1.81 -4.87
C TRP A 298 0.54 0.73 -5.94
N GLY A 299 1.06 -0.45 -5.58
CA GLY A 299 1.26 -1.55 -6.53
C GLY A 299 -0.04 -2.07 -7.13
N ILE A 300 -1.14 -2.10 -6.36
CA ILE A 300 -2.46 -2.51 -6.83
C ILE A 300 -2.97 -1.53 -7.90
N ASP A 301 -2.91 -0.24 -7.61
CA ASP A 301 -3.46 0.79 -8.51
C ASP A 301 -2.55 1.06 -9.70
N LEU A 302 -1.23 1.02 -9.55
CA LEU A 302 -0.30 1.14 -10.67
C LEU A 302 -0.51 0.02 -11.68
N LYS A 303 -0.68 -1.22 -11.22
CA LYS A 303 -1.00 -2.37 -12.10
C LYS A 303 -2.29 -2.13 -12.89
N LYS A 304 -3.29 -1.47 -12.29
CA LYS A 304 -4.55 -1.10 -12.96
C LYS A 304 -4.45 0.14 -13.83
N ALA A 305 -3.56 1.06 -13.52
CA ALA A 305 -3.26 2.21 -14.37
C ALA A 305 -2.78 1.69 -15.72
N GLY A 306 -1.92 0.67 -15.72
CA GLY A 306 -1.34 0.13 -16.96
C GLY A 306 -0.57 1.22 -17.69
N GLU A 307 -0.90 1.48 -18.95
CA GLU A 307 -0.31 2.55 -19.76
C GLU A 307 -1.17 3.85 -19.78
N LYS A 308 -2.08 4.02 -18.83
CA LYS A 308 -3.00 5.17 -18.78
C LYS A 308 -2.40 6.33 -17.99
N ALA A 309 -2.02 7.39 -18.71
CA ALA A 309 -1.35 8.55 -18.15
C ALA A 309 -2.17 9.29 -17.08
N ASP A 310 -3.49 9.43 -17.25
CA ASP A 310 -4.39 10.10 -16.30
C ASP A 310 -4.38 9.40 -14.93
N LYS A 311 -4.44 8.07 -14.93
CA LYS A 311 -4.41 7.27 -13.70
C LYS A 311 -3.04 7.32 -13.01
N ALA A 312 -1.96 7.30 -13.79
CA ALA A 312 -0.62 7.45 -13.24
C ALA A 312 -0.42 8.86 -12.64
N GLN A 313 -0.97 9.90 -13.26
CA GLN A 313 -0.97 11.25 -12.71
C GLN A 313 -1.77 11.34 -11.40
N THR A 314 -2.91 10.65 -11.26
CA THR A 314 -3.63 10.56 -9.98
C THR A 314 -2.77 9.94 -8.87
N LEU A 315 -2.02 8.86 -9.17
CA LEU A 315 -1.10 8.28 -8.18
C LEU A 315 0.02 9.24 -7.79
N LEU A 316 0.58 9.98 -8.75
CA LEU A 316 1.59 10.99 -8.45
C LEU A 316 1.01 12.14 -7.62
N GLN A 317 -0.24 12.57 -7.84
CA GLN A 317 -0.91 13.57 -7.01
C GLN A 317 -1.05 13.10 -5.55
N ILE A 318 -1.43 11.83 -5.35
CA ILE A 318 -1.48 11.23 -4.02
C ILE A 318 -0.08 11.25 -3.38
N ALA A 319 0.96 10.84 -4.12
CA ALA A 319 2.33 10.87 -3.62
C ALA A 319 2.79 12.28 -3.22
N MET A 320 2.51 13.31 -4.02
CA MET A 320 2.88 14.70 -3.71
C MET A 320 2.11 15.22 -2.49
N SER A 321 0.81 14.90 -2.41
CA SER A 321 -0.03 15.26 -1.26
C SER A 321 0.47 14.60 0.03
N TYR A 322 0.78 13.30 -0.01
CA TYR A 322 1.18 12.54 1.17
C TYR A 322 2.61 12.82 1.62
N SER A 323 3.51 13.18 0.70
CA SER A 323 4.85 13.66 1.06
C SER A 323 4.88 15.10 1.56
N GLY A 324 3.77 15.84 1.46
CA GLY A 324 3.72 17.25 1.84
C GLY A 324 4.47 18.16 0.86
N MET A 325 4.62 17.75 -0.40
CA MET A 325 5.28 18.57 -1.42
C MET A 325 4.54 19.90 -1.62
N PRO A 326 5.24 21.05 -1.62
CA PRO A 326 4.61 22.35 -1.81
C PRO A 326 3.97 22.46 -3.22
N GLU A 327 2.93 23.27 -3.36
CA GLU A 327 2.39 23.60 -4.69
C GLU A 327 3.35 24.50 -5.48
N ASP A 328 4.12 25.34 -4.79
CA ASP A 328 5.16 26.21 -5.35
C ASP A 328 6.54 25.52 -5.34
N ASP A 329 7.60 26.26 -5.68
CA ASP A 329 8.97 25.75 -5.65
C ASP A 329 9.42 25.39 -4.22
N LEU A 330 10.28 24.37 -4.12
CA LEU A 330 11.11 24.14 -2.94
C LEU A 330 11.92 25.42 -2.63
N ASP A 331 12.04 25.75 -1.35
CA ASP A 331 12.76 26.96 -0.90
C ASP A 331 14.25 26.72 -0.63
N GLY A 332 14.66 25.45 -0.56
CA GLY A 332 16.04 25.02 -0.33
C GLY A 332 16.47 24.99 1.13
N SER A 333 15.60 25.35 2.07
CA SER A 333 15.91 25.36 3.49
C SER A 333 15.98 23.94 4.08
N ALA A 334 16.80 23.78 5.11
CA ALA A 334 16.85 22.53 5.85
C ALA A 334 15.50 22.26 6.56
N GLU A 335 14.83 23.29 7.06
CA GLU A 335 13.51 23.18 7.71
C GLU A 335 12.44 22.59 6.78
N GLN A 336 12.28 23.14 5.57
CA GLN A 336 11.31 22.60 4.60
C GLN A 336 11.68 21.16 4.19
N THR A 337 12.96 20.89 3.97
CA THR A 337 13.45 19.56 3.61
C THR A 337 13.11 18.54 4.70
N GLN A 338 13.44 18.84 5.97
CA GLN A 338 13.12 17.98 7.11
C GLN A 338 11.61 17.77 7.27
N ALA A 339 10.79 18.80 7.05
CA ALA A 339 9.34 18.69 7.11
C ALA A 339 8.78 17.72 6.06
N ILE A 340 9.27 17.79 4.82
CA ILE A 340 8.89 16.84 3.76
C ILE A 340 9.38 15.43 4.11
N LEU A 341 10.64 15.28 4.52
CA LEU A 341 11.22 13.97 4.87
C LEU A 341 10.50 13.27 6.04
N ALA A 342 9.89 14.03 6.95
CA ALA A 342 9.08 13.47 8.05
C ALA A 342 7.85 12.69 7.55
N HIS A 343 7.42 12.90 6.31
CA HIS A 343 6.32 12.19 5.66
C HIS A 343 6.77 10.99 4.82
N LEU A 344 8.08 10.76 4.68
CA LEU A 344 8.65 9.62 3.97
C LEU A 344 9.00 8.50 4.95
N SER A 345 8.81 7.26 4.52
CA SER A 345 9.15 6.09 5.33
C SER A 345 10.65 6.01 5.61
N LYS A 346 11.02 5.87 6.88
CA LYS A 346 12.42 5.67 7.32
C LYS A 346 12.98 4.31 6.91
N ASP A 347 12.11 3.36 6.61
CA ASP A 347 12.50 2.01 6.18
C ASP A 347 12.69 1.91 4.65
N LEU A 348 12.53 3.02 3.92
CA LEU A 348 12.66 3.05 2.47
C LEU A 348 14.13 3.23 2.05
N ALA A 349 14.82 2.12 1.85
CA ALA A 349 16.22 2.09 1.46
C ALA A 349 16.46 2.59 0.00
N PRO A 350 17.67 3.09 -0.33
CA PRO A 350 18.00 3.56 -1.68
C PRO A 350 17.96 2.47 -2.77
N ASP A 351 18.10 1.18 -2.43
CA ASP A 351 18.00 0.03 -3.33
C ASP A 351 16.60 -0.61 -3.39
N ALA A 352 15.61 -0.01 -2.72
CA ALA A 352 14.26 -0.56 -2.65
C ALA A 352 13.58 -0.61 -4.03
N ARG A 353 12.99 -1.77 -4.38
CA ARG A 353 12.20 -1.97 -5.61
C ARG A 353 11.01 -1.02 -5.79
N PHE A 354 10.59 -0.35 -4.72
CA PHE A 354 9.56 0.68 -4.80
C PHE A 354 9.98 1.82 -5.74
N TRP A 355 11.27 2.13 -5.83
CA TRP A 355 11.80 3.16 -6.72
C TRP A 355 11.55 2.85 -8.19
N ASP A 356 11.71 1.59 -8.62
CA ASP A 356 11.35 1.14 -9.97
C ASP A 356 9.86 1.38 -10.24
N SER A 357 9.01 1.05 -9.27
CA SER A 357 7.55 1.22 -9.33
C SER A 357 7.14 2.69 -9.38
N PHE A 358 7.80 3.57 -8.62
CA PHE A 358 7.55 5.00 -8.63
C PHE A 358 7.98 5.63 -9.96
N SER A 359 9.20 5.32 -10.41
CA SER A 359 9.74 5.72 -11.71
C SER A 359 8.84 5.28 -12.86
N LYS A 360 8.33 4.04 -12.81
CA LYS A 360 7.38 3.55 -13.80
C LYS A 360 6.11 4.39 -13.88
N ALA A 361 5.57 4.82 -12.74
CA ALA A 361 4.41 5.71 -12.73
C ALA A 361 4.71 7.06 -13.37
N VAL A 362 5.89 7.65 -13.14
CA VAL A 362 6.32 8.90 -13.79
C VAL A 362 6.42 8.72 -15.31
N GLN A 363 7.06 7.65 -15.77
CA GLN A 363 7.20 7.34 -17.19
C GLN A 363 5.83 7.16 -17.87
N VAL A 364 4.86 6.50 -17.21
CA VAL A 364 3.50 6.32 -17.73
C VAL A 364 2.71 7.63 -17.73
N ALA A 365 2.85 8.44 -16.68
CA ALA A 365 2.19 9.73 -16.53
C ALA A 365 2.65 10.76 -17.57
N TYR A 366 3.92 10.67 -17.98
CA TYR A 366 4.57 11.66 -18.83
C TYR A 366 5.40 11.02 -19.96
N PRO A 367 4.77 10.38 -20.95
CA PRO A 367 5.50 9.80 -22.07
C PRO A 367 6.16 10.88 -22.93
N GLY A 368 7.37 10.63 -23.42
CA GLY A 368 8.10 11.57 -24.25
C GLY A 368 8.52 12.84 -23.49
N ASP A 369 8.53 13.98 -24.18
CA ASP A 369 8.85 15.29 -23.58
C ASP A 369 7.70 15.88 -22.74
N ASN A 370 6.70 15.08 -22.34
CA ASN A 370 5.52 15.59 -21.64
C ASN A 370 5.85 16.17 -20.26
N LEU A 371 6.79 15.58 -19.51
CA LEU A 371 7.22 16.16 -18.23
C LEU A 371 7.97 17.47 -18.47
N SER A 372 8.79 17.54 -19.52
CA SER A 372 9.66 18.66 -19.85
C SER A 372 9.07 19.66 -20.86
N SER A 373 7.74 19.75 -20.95
CA SER A 373 7.04 20.69 -21.84
C SER A 373 5.99 21.48 -21.09
N ALA A 374 5.74 22.71 -21.55
CA ALA A 374 4.71 23.58 -21.00
C ALA A 374 3.29 23.02 -21.22
N GLY A 375 2.35 23.42 -20.36
CA GLY A 375 0.95 23.01 -20.41
C GLY A 375 0.63 21.74 -19.60
N GLY A 376 -0.64 21.36 -19.56
CA GLY A 376 -1.14 20.31 -18.67
C GLY A 376 -1.15 20.75 -17.20
N ASN A 377 -1.04 19.80 -16.27
CA ASN A 377 -0.93 20.09 -14.84
C ASN A 377 0.52 20.48 -14.50
N GLU A 378 0.87 21.76 -14.68
CA GLU A 378 2.23 22.27 -14.42
C GLU A 378 2.63 22.20 -12.94
N THR A 379 1.68 22.28 -12.01
CA THR A 379 1.95 22.08 -10.59
C THR A 379 2.45 20.67 -10.31
N LEU A 380 1.75 19.65 -10.81
CA LEU A 380 2.19 18.27 -10.64
C LEU A 380 3.53 18.00 -11.34
N LYS A 381 3.74 18.54 -12.54
CA LYS A 381 5.03 18.40 -13.26
C LYS A 381 6.19 19.00 -12.46
N ARG A 382 5.98 20.19 -11.89
CA ARG A 382 6.96 20.87 -11.02
C ARG A 382 7.25 20.03 -9.78
N GLN A 383 6.22 19.59 -9.06
CA GLN A 383 6.37 18.76 -7.89
C GLN A 383 7.13 17.47 -8.23
N VAL A 384 6.74 16.76 -9.30
CA VAL A 384 7.42 15.52 -9.73
C VAL A 384 8.88 15.76 -10.11
N HIS A 385 9.20 16.85 -10.80
CA HIS A 385 10.61 17.21 -11.09
C HIS A 385 11.40 17.47 -9.80
N GLN A 386 10.88 18.33 -8.93
CA GLN A 386 11.57 18.76 -7.71
C GLN A 386 11.64 17.65 -6.65
N PHE A 387 10.70 16.71 -6.67
CA PHE A 387 10.69 15.56 -5.79
C PHE A 387 11.91 14.65 -6.01
N ARG A 388 12.57 14.71 -7.18
CA ARG A 388 13.86 14.03 -7.40
C ARG A 388 14.92 14.47 -6.41
N TYR A 389 14.94 15.75 -6.02
CA TYR A 389 15.86 16.27 -5.02
C TYR A 389 15.49 15.80 -3.61
N VAL A 390 14.19 15.72 -3.32
CA VAL A 390 13.69 15.18 -2.04
C VAL A 390 14.06 13.71 -1.89
N ILE A 391 13.90 12.90 -2.94
CA ILE A 391 14.29 11.49 -2.92
C ILE A 391 15.80 11.37 -2.68
N SER A 392 16.64 12.11 -3.40
CA SER A 392 18.09 12.07 -3.18
C SER A 392 18.51 12.51 -1.78
N ALA A 393 17.85 13.54 -1.21
CA ALA A 393 18.07 13.97 0.16
C ALA A 393 17.64 12.90 1.18
N GLN A 394 16.49 12.24 0.94
CA GLN A 394 16.02 11.13 1.75
C GLN A 394 17.00 9.96 1.74
N GLN A 395 17.55 9.62 0.57
CA GLN A 395 18.48 8.51 0.41
C GLN A 395 19.83 8.78 1.09
N ALA A 396 20.36 10.00 0.97
CA ALA A 396 21.53 10.42 1.70
C ALA A 396 21.30 10.36 3.22
N GLN A 397 20.18 10.90 3.71
CA GLN A 397 19.83 10.84 5.13
C GLN A 397 19.63 9.40 5.62
N TRP A 398 19.02 8.54 4.81
CA TRP A 398 18.85 7.14 5.13
C TRP A 398 20.20 6.45 5.35
N VAL A 399 21.19 6.70 4.48
CA VAL A 399 22.55 6.19 4.67
C VAL A 399 23.18 6.77 5.94
N ARG A 400 23.01 8.08 6.20
CA ARG A 400 23.52 8.75 7.41
C ARG A 400 23.00 8.12 8.70
N ASP A 401 21.73 7.73 8.72
CA ASP A 401 21.02 7.21 9.88
C ASP A 401 21.26 5.71 10.11
N ASN A 402 21.49 4.93 9.04
CA ASN A 402 21.57 3.47 9.11
C ASN A 402 22.99 2.90 9.14
N TYR A 403 24.01 3.68 8.76
CA TYR A 403 25.39 3.21 8.67
C TYR A 403 26.35 4.03 9.53
N ALA A 404 27.33 3.34 10.13
CA ALA A 404 28.36 3.97 10.95
C ALA A 404 29.56 4.42 10.11
N GLY A 405 30.04 5.63 10.35
CA GLY A 405 31.18 6.24 9.68
C GLY A 405 31.41 7.66 10.21
N SER A 406 32.63 8.13 10.10
CA SER A 406 33.06 9.47 10.51
C SER A 406 32.73 10.53 9.46
N THR A 407 32.61 10.12 8.19
CA THR A 407 32.22 10.93 7.02
C THR A 407 31.03 10.30 6.30
N ASP A 408 30.35 11.07 5.45
CA ASP A 408 29.27 10.55 4.60
C ASP A 408 29.82 9.48 3.64
N GLU A 409 31.03 9.67 3.10
CA GLU A 409 31.75 8.68 2.28
C GLU A 409 31.94 7.35 3.02
N GLU A 410 32.40 7.38 4.27
CA GLU A 410 32.61 6.15 5.05
C GLU A 410 31.29 5.41 5.29
N LYS A 411 30.19 6.14 5.51
CA LYS A 411 28.85 5.56 5.68
C LYS A 411 28.31 5.01 4.36
N LEU A 412 28.48 5.74 3.26
CA LEU A 412 28.13 5.27 1.92
C LEU A 412 28.89 4.00 1.58
N ALA A 413 30.21 3.97 1.78
CA ALA A 413 31.00 2.77 1.53
C ALA A 413 30.52 1.57 2.37
N ALA A 414 30.09 1.79 3.61
CA ALA A 414 29.50 0.74 4.44
C ALA A 414 28.18 0.22 3.87
N TYR A 415 27.33 1.10 3.35
CA TYR A 415 26.13 0.70 2.64
C TYR A 415 26.44 -0.06 1.35
N LEU A 416 27.32 0.46 0.49
CA LEU A 416 27.69 -0.16 -0.78
C LEU A 416 28.35 -1.53 -0.60
N SER A 417 29.06 -1.77 0.51
CA SER A 417 29.62 -3.09 0.84
C SER A 417 28.56 -4.18 1.04
N THR A 418 27.28 -3.81 1.21
CA THR A 418 26.15 -4.75 1.28
C THR A 418 25.56 -5.10 -0.08
N LEU A 419 26.01 -4.45 -1.15
CA LEU A 419 25.51 -4.58 -2.51
C LEU A 419 26.61 -5.14 -3.43
N GLU A 420 26.20 -5.69 -4.58
CA GLU A 420 27.13 -6.12 -5.62
C GLU A 420 27.46 -4.95 -6.56
N GLU A 421 28.74 -4.79 -6.92
CA GLU A 421 29.15 -3.83 -7.96
C GLU A 421 28.69 -4.33 -9.32
N GLY A 422 27.96 -3.50 -10.06
CA GLY A 422 27.39 -3.85 -11.34
C GLY A 422 26.36 -2.86 -11.83
N ASN A 423 25.65 -3.24 -12.90
CA ASN A 423 24.63 -2.40 -13.51
C ASN A 423 23.24 -2.99 -13.27
N GLY A 424 22.25 -2.10 -13.07
CA GLY A 424 20.85 -2.47 -12.92
C GLY A 424 20.40 -2.66 -11.47
N ALA A 425 19.14 -3.03 -11.29
CA ALA A 425 18.46 -3.06 -9.99
C ALA A 425 19.25 -3.84 -8.92
N GLY A 426 19.35 -3.25 -7.72
CA GLY A 426 20.05 -3.83 -6.57
C GLY A 426 21.59 -3.83 -6.64
N HIS A 427 22.19 -3.28 -7.71
CA HIS A 427 23.63 -3.15 -7.84
C HIS A 427 24.05 -1.69 -7.73
N TYR A 428 25.29 -1.46 -7.28
CA TYR A 428 25.90 -0.14 -7.34
C TYR A 428 26.90 -0.03 -8.48
N SER A 429 27.02 1.16 -9.06
CA SER A 429 27.99 1.46 -10.10
C SER A 429 28.79 2.73 -9.79
N LEU A 430 30.09 2.63 -10.03
CA LEU A 430 31.07 3.72 -9.94
C LEU A 430 31.51 4.23 -11.33
N ASP A 431 30.98 3.64 -12.41
CA ASP A 431 31.41 3.94 -13.78
C ASP A 431 30.63 5.10 -14.42
N GLU A 432 29.58 5.60 -13.74
CA GLU A 432 28.77 6.70 -14.23
C GLU A 432 29.51 8.04 -14.14
N SER A 433 29.50 8.80 -15.23
CA SER A 433 30.27 10.04 -15.31
C SER A 433 29.75 11.12 -14.35
N SER A 434 30.62 11.64 -13.48
CA SER A 434 30.34 12.78 -12.61
C SER A 434 30.71 14.14 -13.23
N ARG A 435 31.05 14.21 -14.52
CA ARG A 435 31.54 15.43 -15.20
C ARG A 435 30.66 16.66 -14.94
N LEU A 436 29.34 16.48 -15.04
CA LEU A 436 28.38 17.59 -14.85
C LEU A 436 28.26 18.04 -13.39
N HIS A 437 28.83 17.30 -12.45
CA HIS A 437 28.88 17.64 -11.02
C HIS A 437 30.20 18.31 -10.63
N ASN A 438 31.02 18.73 -11.60
CA ASN A 438 32.29 19.44 -11.34
C ASN A 438 32.25 20.87 -11.88
N LYS A 439 31.16 21.60 -11.60
CA LYS A 439 30.98 22.98 -12.08
C LYS A 439 31.78 23.97 -11.23
N GLY A 440 32.36 24.97 -11.88
CA GLY A 440 33.09 26.06 -11.23
C GLY A 440 32.72 27.43 -11.77
N ILE A 441 33.06 28.48 -11.03
CA ILE A 441 32.94 29.89 -11.48
C ILE A 441 34.32 30.38 -11.92
N TRP A 442 34.39 31.02 -13.08
CA TRP A 442 35.61 31.66 -13.53
C TRP A 442 35.94 32.89 -12.69
N ASN A 443 37.10 32.84 -12.01
CA ASN A 443 37.61 33.96 -11.25
C ASN A 443 38.62 34.76 -12.08
N GLU A 444 38.19 35.90 -12.59
CA GLU A 444 39.03 36.78 -13.42
C GLU A 444 40.31 37.27 -12.75
N ARG A 445 40.33 37.37 -11.41
CA ARG A 445 41.51 37.84 -10.67
C ARG A 445 42.55 36.74 -10.52
N GLN A 446 42.09 35.52 -10.21
CA GLN A 446 42.97 34.37 -10.03
C GLN A 446 43.29 33.65 -11.36
N LYS A 447 42.58 33.99 -12.45
CA LYS A 447 42.71 33.36 -13.77
C LYS A 447 42.57 31.84 -13.72
N ARG A 448 41.66 31.36 -12.87
CA ARG A 448 41.30 29.95 -12.70
C ARG A 448 39.83 29.83 -12.31
N LEU A 449 39.30 28.61 -12.43
CA LEU A 449 38.02 28.28 -11.83
C LEU A 449 38.13 28.24 -10.30
N VAL A 450 37.05 28.65 -9.65
CA VAL A 450 36.82 28.47 -8.22
C VAL A 450 35.62 27.54 -8.07
N TYR A 451 35.82 26.45 -7.36
CA TYR A 451 34.79 25.46 -7.08
C TYR A 451 34.04 25.83 -5.80
N PRO A 452 32.74 25.50 -5.73
CA PRO A 452 31.96 25.75 -4.53
C PRO A 452 32.50 24.90 -3.36
N ASP A 453 32.47 25.48 -2.17
CA ASP A 453 32.94 24.88 -0.91
C ASP A 453 34.38 24.34 -0.96
N ASP A 454 35.23 24.90 -1.82
CA ASP A 454 36.64 24.53 -2.02
C ASP A 454 36.83 23.02 -2.28
N SER A 455 35.91 22.36 -3.00
CA SER A 455 36.07 20.98 -3.47
C SER A 455 36.93 20.92 -4.73
N SER A 456 37.89 20.00 -4.80
CA SER A 456 38.74 19.78 -5.98
C SER A 456 38.17 18.72 -6.95
N ALA A 457 37.28 17.86 -6.45
CA ALA A 457 36.65 16.79 -7.22
C ALA A 457 35.32 16.38 -6.57
N ASN A 458 34.30 16.18 -7.41
CA ASN A 458 33.04 15.54 -7.01
C ASN A 458 32.85 14.27 -7.86
N TYR A 459 32.57 13.15 -7.20
CA TYR A 459 32.40 11.85 -7.85
C TYR A 459 30.99 11.29 -7.63
N LYS A 460 30.58 10.39 -8.53
CA LYS A 460 29.20 9.89 -8.62
C LYS A 460 29.16 8.40 -8.30
N VAL A 461 28.17 8.02 -7.50
CA VAL A 461 27.77 6.64 -7.30
C VAL A 461 26.31 6.51 -7.68
N THR A 462 25.96 5.42 -8.36
CA THR A 462 24.55 5.08 -8.58
C THR A 462 24.21 3.74 -7.97
N VAL A 463 22.96 3.58 -7.52
CA VAL A 463 22.37 2.31 -7.12
C VAL A 463 21.13 2.07 -7.97
N GLY A 464 21.15 1.02 -8.78
CA GLY A 464 20.06 0.71 -9.72
C GLY A 464 19.81 1.78 -10.78
N PHE A 465 20.77 2.66 -11.07
CA PHE A 465 20.67 3.86 -11.91
C PHE A 465 19.70 4.95 -11.42
N HIS A 466 18.66 4.56 -10.68
CA HIS A 466 17.68 5.44 -10.03
C HIS A 466 18.31 6.32 -8.94
N SER A 467 18.90 5.68 -7.94
CA SER A 467 19.44 6.38 -6.77
C SER A 467 20.83 6.90 -7.11
N GLU A 468 21.01 8.22 -6.99
CA GLU A 468 22.26 8.90 -7.29
C GLU A 468 22.82 9.50 -6.01
N PHE A 469 24.11 9.29 -5.76
CA PHE A 469 24.88 9.96 -4.72
C PHE A 469 26.03 10.72 -5.37
N ILE A 470 26.20 11.97 -4.97
CA ILE A 470 27.36 12.78 -5.32
C ILE A 470 28.08 13.11 -4.03
N ILE A 471 29.40 12.94 -4.06
CA ILE A 471 30.27 13.09 -2.90
C ILE A 471 31.44 13.99 -3.29
N ASP A 472 31.80 14.92 -2.41
CA ASP A 472 33.00 15.74 -2.58
C ASP A 472 34.27 15.04 -2.08
N ASP A 473 35.43 15.60 -2.44
CA ASP A 473 36.76 15.16 -1.98
C ASP A 473 37.02 15.31 -0.47
N LYS A 474 36.03 15.78 0.29
CA LYS A 474 36.04 15.85 1.76
C LYS A 474 35.13 14.79 2.38
N GLY A 475 34.48 13.97 1.57
CA GLY A 475 33.63 12.87 1.97
C GLY A 475 32.25 13.31 2.46
N ASN A 476 31.72 14.44 1.98
CA ASN A 476 30.37 14.92 2.28
C ASN A 476 29.40 14.59 1.14
N PHE A 477 28.16 14.23 1.47
CA PHE A 477 27.10 14.19 0.47
C PHE A 477 26.79 15.59 -0.06
N LEU A 478 26.52 15.63 -1.37
CA LEU A 478 26.09 16.80 -2.10
C LEU A 478 24.66 16.58 -2.60
N ASN A 479 23.70 17.27 -1.99
CA ASN A 479 22.30 17.28 -2.40
C ASN A 479 21.85 18.73 -2.68
N GLU A 480 20.97 18.92 -3.66
CA GLU A 480 20.38 20.24 -3.96
C GLU A 480 19.62 20.82 -2.77
N ILE A 481 19.06 19.95 -1.95
CA ILE A 481 18.44 20.26 -0.66
C ILE A 481 19.00 19.27 0.37
N ASP A 482 19.76 19.76 1.35
CA ASP A 482 20.33 18.91 2.40
C ASP A 482 19.57 19.17 3.71
N PRO A 483 19.01 18.14 4.37
CA PRO A 483 18.29 18.33 5.63
C PRO A 483 19.18 18.78 6.79
N GLU A 484 20.52 18.72 6.66
CA GLU A 484 21.47 19.09 7.72
C GLU A 484 22.20 20.43 7.43
N LYS A 485 22.03 21.02 6.23
CA LYS A 485 22.75 22.23 5.82
C LYS A 485 21.82 23.30 5.26
N GLU A 486 22.03 24.54 5.70
CA GLU A 486 21.36 25.70 5.11
C GLU A 486 21.95 26.06 3.74
N VAL A 487 21.19 26.79 2.93
CA VAL A 487 21.57 27.23 1.58
C VAL A 487 22.97 27.86 1.52
N VAL A 488 23.32 28.65 2.55
CA VAL A 488 24.60 29.37 2.62
C VAL A 488 25.81 28.44 2.81
N ASP A 489 25.59 27.26 3.40
CA ASP A 489 26.62 26.27 3.76
C ASP A 489 26.58 25.03 2.83
N ASN A 490 25.70 25.03 1.81
CA ASN A 490 25.49 23.91 0.90
C ASN A 490 25.70 24.28 -0.57
N LYS A 491 26.63 25.19 -0.89
CA LYS A 491 26.76 25.70 -2.26
C LYS A 491 27.17 24.62 -3.25
N ASN A 492 28.05 23.70 -2.86
CA ASN A 492 28.46 22.60 -3.72
C ASN A 492 27.30 21.63 -3.94
N GLY A 493 26.51 21.34 -2.90
CA GLY A 493 25.27 20.56 -3.02
C GLY A 493 24.26 21.19 -3.96
N ILE A 494 24.00 22.50 -3.85
CA ILE A 494 23.04 23.19 -4.72
C ILE A 494 23.46 23.15 -6.20
N VAL A 495 24.76 23.31 -6.46
CA VAL A 495 25.31 23.43 -7.82
C VAL A 495 25.57 22.09 -8.48
N ASN A 496 26.06 21.12 -7.71
CA ASN A 496 26.61 19.86 -8.18
C ASN A 496 25.89 18.65 -7.55
N GLY A 497 24.79 18.85 -6.85
CA GLY A 497 24.11 17.82 -6.09
C GLY A 497 23.54 16.67 -6.90
N ALA A 498 23.16 15.64 -6.15
CA ALA A 498 22.55 14.43 -6.64
C ALA A 498 21.05 14.58 -6.90
N SER A 499 20.60 14.07 -8.04
CA SER A 499 19.18 14.02 -8.37
C SER A 499 18.76 12.62 -8.81
N PHE A 500 17.72 12.08 -8.17
CA PHE A 500 17.17 10.76 -8.46
C PHE A 500 16.75 10.65 -9.93
N ASN A 501 16.99 9.52 -10.60
CA ASN A 501 16.64 9.32 -12.01
C ASN A 501 15.32 8.57 -12.14
N TYR A 502 14.38 9.06 -12.94
CA TYR A 502 13.17 8.33 -13.30
C TYR A 502 13.39 7.33 -14.44
N ALA A 503 14.44 7.50 -15.24
CA ALA A 503 14.87 6.49 -16.20
C ALA A 503 15.59 5.34 -15.49
N GLU A 504 15.63 4.16 -16.14
CA GLU A 504 16.35 2.99 -15.63
C GLU A 504 17.77 2.86 -16.19
N VAL A 505 18.07 3.59 -17.27
CA VAL A 505 19.37 3.61 -17.94
C VAL A 505 19.59 4.96 -18.63
N ASN A 506 20.81 5.22 -19.07
CA ASN A 506 21.18 6.44 -19.79
C ASN A 506 20.70 6.42 -21.25
N ASP A 507 19.41 6.63 -21.47
CA ASP A 507 18.74 6.62 -22.77
C ASP A 507 17.97 7.92 -23.07
N ASP A 508 17.03 7.88 -24.02
CA ASP A 508 16.20 9.04 -24.34
C ASP A 508 15.15 9.35 -23.27
N ILE A 509 14.72 8.37 -22.47
CA ILE A 509 13.82 8.59 -21.32
C ILE A 509 14.57 9.42 -20.27
N HIS A 510 15.84 9.10 -20.00
CA HIS A 510 16.67 9.89 -19.09
C HIS A 510 16.77 11.36 -19.53
N LYS A 511 16.97 11.60 -20.84
CA LYS A 511 16.98 12.98 -21.37
C LYS A 511 15.63 13.68 -21.17
N GLN A 512 14.53 12.98 -21.44
CA GLN A 512 13.17 13.53 -21.40
C GLN A 512 12.73 13.88 -19.98
N LEU A 513 12.93 12.98 -19.03
CA LEU A 513 12.40 13.11 -17.67
C LEU A 513 13.39 13.77 -16.71
N ASP A 514 14.68 13.43 -16.82
CA ASP A 514 15.66 13.78 -15.78
C ASP A 514 16.50 15.01 -16.16
N VAL A 515 16.73 15.24 -17.46
CA VAL A 515 17.62 16.31 -17.95
C VAL A 515 16.85 17.53 -18.46
N LYS A 516 15.92 17.37 -19.40
CA LYS A 516 15.24 18.51 -20.04
C LYS A 516 14.31 19.27 -19.08
N ALA A 517 13.70 18.58 -18.12
CA ALA A 517 12.76 19.16 -17.16
C ALA A 517 13.39 20.26 -16.28
N VAL A 518 14.70 20.17 -16.02
CA VAL A 518 15.52 21.14 -15.27
C VAL A 518 15.29 22.58 -15.76
N SER A 519 15.30 22.77 -17.08
CA SER A 519 15.19 24.11 -17.68
C SER A 519 13.88 24.85 -17.36
N LEU A 520 12.80 24.09 -17.10
CA LEU A 520 11.48 24.63 -16.79
C LEU A 520 11.23 24.66 -15.29
N PHE A 521 11.42 23.52 -14.63
CA PHE A 521 10.87 23.24 -13.30
C PHE A 521 11.87 23.29 -12.16
N ASP A 522 13.13 23.66 -12.39
CA ASP A 522 14.09 23.89 -11.30
C ASP A 522 13.59 24.98 -10.34
N PRO A 523 13.81 24.80 -9.03
CA PRO A 523 13.37 25.76 -8.03
C PRO A 523 14.14 27.07 -8.15
N GLN A 524 13.45 28.18 -7.86
CA GLN A 524 14.01 29.52 -8.02
C GLN A 524 15.32 29.73 -7.25
N PHE A 525 15.46 29.23 -6.02
CA PHE A 525 16.69 29.39 -5.24
C PHE A 525 17.90 28.76 -5.97
N ARG A 526 17.73 27.56 -6.53
CA ARG A 526 18.78 26.87 -7.27
C ARG A 526 19.15 27.60 -8.56
N LYS A 527 18.16 28.13 -9.29
CA LYS A 527 18.41 28.96 -10.49
C LYS A 527 19.26 30.19 -10.17
N LEU A 528 19.10 30.78 -8.99
CA LEU A 528 19.89 31.93 -8.54
C LEU A 528 21.32 31.50 -8.15
N GLU A 529 21.46 30.44 -7.35
CA GLU A 529 22.77 29.97 -6.87
C GLU A 529 23.63 29.35 -7.98
N THR A 530 23.01 28.72 -8.98
CA THR A 530 23.74 28.12 -10.12
C THR A 530 24.15 29.13 -11.19
N ALA A 531 23.72 30.39 -11.07
CA ALA A 531 24.02 31.41 -12.07
C ALA A 531 25.54 31.68 -12.17
N GLY A 532 26.08 31.52 -13.39
CA GLY A 532 27.49 31.77 -13.68
C GLY A 532 28.43 30.57 -13.46
N TYR A 533 27.92 29.46 -12.91
CA TYR A 533 28.66 28.20 -12.88
C TYR A 533 28.75 27.59 -14.28
N ILE A 534 29.92 27.05 -14.59
CA ILE A 534 30.24 26.48 -15.90
C ILE A 534 30.58 25.01 -15.71
N SER A 535 29.99 24.15 -16.54
CA SER A 535 30.27 22.71 -16.52
C SER A 535 31.43 22.36 -17.45
N PRO A 536 32.32 21.42 -17.06
CA PRO A 536 33.35 20.88 -17.96
C PRO A 536 32.70 20.22 -19.16
N ASN A 537 33.29 20.34 -20.35
CA ASN A 537 32.79 19.66 -21.55
C ASN A 537 33.41 18.26 -21.71
N ASN A 538 32.86 17.45 -22.62
CA ASN A 538 33.30 16.07 -22.84
C ASN A 538 34.24 15.89 -24.05
N PHE A 539 34.95 16.94 -24.48
CA PHE A 539 35.88 16.82 -25.61
C PHE A 539 37.06 15.93 -25.23
N THR A 540 37.39 14.92 -26.03
CA THR A 540 38.60 14.09 -25.85
C THR A 540 39.67 14.49 -26.87
N SER A 541 40.95 14.25 -26.55
CA SER A 541 42.09 14.68 -27.40
C SER A 541 42.07 14.07 -28.81
N GLY A 542 41.43 12.91 -29.01
CA GLY A 542 41.27 12.25 -30.32
C GLY A 542 40.25 12.90 -31.28
N LEU A 543 39.44 13.87 -30.81
CA LEU A 543 38.44 14.58 -31.61
C LEU A 543 38.95 15.89 -32.23
N GLN A 544 40.21 16.26 -31.94
CA GLN A 544 40.83 17.49 -32.45
C GLN A 544 41.08 17.45 -33.97
N ASP A 545 41.16 16.25 -34.56
CA ASP A 545 41.55 16.05 -35.97
C ASP A 545 40.39 16.03 -36.99
N SER A 546 39.13 16.12 -36.57
CA SER A 546 37.96 16.14 -37.48
C SER A 546 36.98 17.28 -37.13
N TRP A 547 37.41 18.52 -37.39
CA TRP A 547 36.80 19.75 -36.87
C TRP A 547 35.44 20.14 -37.48
N GLU A 548 35.06 19.65 -38.67
CA GLU A 548 33.86 20.12 -39.39
C GLU A 548 32.61 19.22 -39.22
N ASP A 549 32.75 17.90 -39.19
CA ASP A 549 31.61 16.97 -38.98
C ASP A 549 31.20 16.87 -37.50
N PHE A 550 32.13 17.18 -36.58
CA PHE A 550 31.91 17.12 -35.14
C PHE A 550 31.02 18.27 -34.63
N TRP A 551 31.20 19.50 -35.16
CA TRP A 551 30.48 20.70 -34.72
C TRP A 551 28.95 20.59 -34.84
N PHE A 552 28.43 19.84 -35.81
CA PHE A 552 26.99 19.59 -35.96
C PHE A 552 26.42 18.55 -34.97
N SER A 553 27.27 17.75 -34.31
CA SER A 553 26.84 16.65 -33.42
C SER A 553 26.78 16.97 -31.92
N ILE A 554 27.36 18.10 -31.50
CA ILE A 554 27.54 18.47 -30.07
C ILE A 554 26.71 19.69 -29.61
N ARG A 555 25.98 20.35 -30.50
CA ARG A 555 25.17 21.55 -30.18
C ARG A 555 24.10 21.30 -29.10
N ASP A 556 23.68 20.05 -28.91
CA ASP A 556 22.62 19.65 -27.98
C ASP A 556 23.13 19.06 -26.64
N LYS A 557 24.44 19.12 -26.32
CA LYS A 557 25.04 18.44 -25.14
C LYS A 557 25.60 19.35 -24.03
N GLY A 558 25.04 20.55 -23.84
CA GLY A 558 25.00 21.22 -22.52
C GLY A 558 26.32 21.62 -21.84
N GLY A 559 27.45 21.71 -22.54
CA GLY A 559 28.67 22.36 -22.04
C GLY A 559 28.86 23.74 -22.68
N ASN A 560 29.71 24.61 -22.10
CA ASN A 560 30.13 25.83 -22.80
C ASN A 560 30.83 25.54 -24.14
N GLY A 561 31.26 24.29 -24.36
CA GLY A 561 31.30 23.58 -25.65
C GLY A 561 32.21 24.17 -26.72
N LYS A 562 33.16 25.03 -26.36
CA LYS A 562 33.89 25.85 -27.34
C LYS A 562 35.30 25.38 -27.64
N SER A 563 35.95 24.63 -26.75
CA SER A 563 37.36 24.27 -26.94
C SER A 563 37.84 23.08 -26.07
N TRP A 564 38.99 22.51 -26.43
CA TRP A 564 39.74 21.52 -25.63
C TRP A 564 40.17 22.09 -24.27
N ASP A 565 40.34 23.41 -24.13
CA ASP A 565 40.72 24.05 -22.87
C ASP A 565 39.61 23.94 -21.80
N ASP A 566 38.35 23.80 -22.22
CA ASP A 566 37.19 23.60 -21.35
C ASP A 566 36.91 22.12 -21.04
N SER A 567 37.79 21.20 -21.45
CA SER A 567 37.56 19.76 -21.33
C SER A 567 37.80 19.20 -19.94
N TYR A 568 36.90 18.30 -19.54
CA TYR A 568 37.04 17.44 -18.35
C TYR A 568 38.34 16.61 -18.35
N TRP A 569 38.83 16.29 -19.55
CA TRP A 569 39.97 15.40 -19.80
C TRP A 569 41.30 16.15 -19.96
N ASN A 570 41.27 17.49 -20.01
CA ASN A 570 42.46 18.28 -20.31
C ASN A 570 43.24 18.63 -19.03
N SER A 571 44.41 18.01 -18.88
CA SER A 571 45.34 18.25 -17.75
C SER A 571 46.07 19.60 -17.79
N ASN A 572 45.82 20.41 -18.82
CA ASN A 572 46.32 21.79 -18.94
C ASN A 572 45.19 22.80 -19.18
N GLY A 573 43.93 22.36 -19.10
CA GLY A 573 42.74 23.17 -19.34
C GLY A 573 42.33 23.97 -18.10
N ILE A 574 41.25 24.74 -18.22
CA ILE A 574 40.74 25.61 -17.13
C ILE A 574 40.19 24.83 -15.93
N TYR A 575 39.84 23.55 -16.12
CA TYR A 575 39.40 22.64 -15.06
C TYR A 575 40.55 21.83 -14.44
N SER A 576 41.78 22.02 -14.92
CA SER A 576 42.96 21.38 -14.34
C SER A 576 43.36 22.04 -13.03
N GLU A 577 43.81 21.23 -12.09
CA GLU A 577 44.47 21.66 -10.86
C GLU A 577 45.83 20.95 -10.77
N ASP A 578 46.88 21.73 -10.55
CA ASP A 578 48.26 21.25 -10.43
C ASP A 578 48.73 20.30 -11.57
N GLY A 579 48.23 20.53 -12.78
CA GLY A 579 48.57 19.72 -13.97
C GLY A 579 47.84 18.38 -14.04
N VAL A 580 46.82 18.17 -13.21
CA VAL A 580 45.94 16.99 -13.21
C VAL A 580 44.59 17.40 -13.79
N SER A 581 44.02 16.57 -14.68
CA SER A 581 42.69 16.83 -15.25
C SER A 581 41.60 16.64 -14.20
N ALA A 582 40.42 17.24 -14.41
CA ALA A 582 39.28 17.02 -13.50
C ALA A 582 38.85 15.54 -13.50
N HIS A 583 38.90 14.88 -14.66
CA HIS A 583 38.69 13.44 -14.79
C HIS A 583 39.62 12.64 -13.87
N ASP A 584 40.94 12.87 -13.95
CA ASP A 584 41.89 12.06 -13.21
C ASP A 584 41.83 12.29 -11.70
N ARG A 585 41.42 13.50 -11.26
CA ARG A 585 41.13 13.76 -9.85
C ARG A 585 39.92 12.95 -9.38
N VAL A 586 38.84 12.91 -10.17
CA VAL A 586 37.65 12.10 -9.85
C VAL A 586 37.96 10.61 -9.83
N GLU A 587 38.69 10.09 -10.82
CA GLU A 587 39.08 8.66 -10.86
C GLU A 587 39.89 8.25 -9.63
N LYS A 588 40.77 9.15 -9.15
CA LYS A 588 41.51 8.92 -7.91
C LYS A 588 40.58 8.76 -6.71
N GLU A 589 39.59 9.65 -6.55
CA GLU A 589 38.64 9.57 -5.43
C GLU A 589 37.74 8.30 -5.54
N LEU A 590 37.35 7.90 -6.75
CA LEU A 590 36.63 6.63 -6.97
C LEU A 590 37.48 5.41 -6.63
N GLU A 591 38.77 5.41 -6.96
CA GLU A 591 39.69 4.32 -6.58
C GLU A 591 39.87 4.24 -5.05
N ASP A 592 39.91 5.39 -4.38
CA ASP A 592 39.99 5.44 -2.93
C ASP A 592 38.69 4.96 -2.27
N LEU A 593 37.51 5.32 -2.81
CA LEU A 593 36.24 4.75 -2.38
C LEU A 593 36.20 3.22 -2.54
N ARG A 594 36.65 2.66 -3.68
CA ARG A 594 36.73 1.20 -3.89
C ARG A 594 37.53 0.53 -2.77
N LYS A 595 38.68 1.11 -2.40
CA LYS A 595 39.51 0.60 -1.29
C LYS A 595 38.82 0.71 0.08
N ILE A 596 37.93 1.67 0.28
CA ILE A 596 37.14 1.77 1.53
C ILE A 596 36.07 0.68 1.56
N ILE A 597 35.37 0.45 0.44
CA ILE A 597 34.35 -0.60 0.30
C ILE A 597 34.98 -1.98 0.53
N GLU A 598 36.09 -2.30 -0.13
CA GLU A 598 36.78 -3.61 -0.03
C GLU A 598 37.28 -3.96 1.39
N LYS A 599 37.43 -2.96 2.26
CA LYS A 599 37.90 -3.16 3.65
C LYS A 599 36.78 -3.48 4.64
N ARG A 600 35.52 -3.37 4.22
CA ARG A 600 34.33 -3.63 5.03
C ARG A 600 33.78 -5.01 4.71
#